data_AF-A0A9C6WMV3-F1
#
_entry.id   AF-A0A9C6WMV3-F1
#
_cell.length_a   1.000
_cell.length_b   1.000
_cell.length_c   1.000
_cell.angle_alpha   90.00
_cell.angle_beta   90.00
_cell.angle_gamma   90.00
#
_symmetry.space_group_name_H-M   'P 1'
#
loop_
_entity.id
_entity.type
_entity.pdbx_description
1 polymer ?
#
loop_
_entity_poly.entity_id
_entity_poly.type
_entity_poly.pdbx_seq_one_letter_code
_entity_poly.pdbx_strand_id
1 'polypeptide(L)'
;MLDISENSRIEAPLLQYLSIMIQNMDNEHAIYYCFSNGYINSIILHPYELDGGDLAPYYMSFLRAVSGKINRDTLCLLVNVHGDAVVSFPLYTEALRFAHHEEKMIQTVVRTIALNIYNGLRFICYHFTIYLITSSSSRWGKKHD
;
A
#
# COMPACT_ATOMS: atom_id res chain seq x y z
N MET A 1 1.40 8.99 33.67
CA MET A 1 1.69 7.56 33.46
C MET A 1 0.77 7.17 32.33
N LEU A 2 1.30 7.03 31.11
CA LEU A 2 0.51 6.86 29.88
C LEU A 2 -0.29 5.56 30.01
N ASP A 3 -1.61 5.66 29.88
CA ASP A 3 -2.55 4.53 29.84
C ASP A 3 -2.36 3.80 28.50
N ILE A 4 -1.27 3.04 28.40
CA ILE A 4 -1.02 2.16 27.27
C ILE A 4 -1.96 0.97 27.48
N SER A 5 -3.04 0.88 26.68
CA SER A 5 -3.94 -0.27 26.70
C SER A 5 -3.12 -1.57 26.61
N GLU A 6 -3.48 -2.63 27.34
CA GLU A 6 -2.67 -3.87 27.38
C GLU A 6 -2.35 -4.43 25.98
N ASN A 7 -3.23 -4.19 25.00
CA ASN A 7 -3.03 -4.58 23.61
C ASN A 7 -1.95 -3.75 22.89
N SER A 8 -1.95 -2.42 23.08
CA SER A 8 -0.98 -1.53 22.42
C SER A 8 0.48 -1.79 22.85
N ARG A 9 0.70 -2.42 24.02
CA ARG A 9 2.04 -2.85 24.48
C ARG A 9 2.70 -3.87 23.56
N ILE A 10 1.93 -4.68 22.84
CA ILE A 10 2.45 -5.72 21.93
C ILE A 10 2.32 -5.27 20.47
N GLU A 11 1.24 -4.56 20.13
CA GLU A 11 0.96 -4.10 18.78
C GLU A 11 2.02 -3.10 18.27
N ALA A 12 2.43 -2.14 19.09
CA ALA A 12 3.44 -1.14 18.67
C ALA A 12 4.79 -1.80 18.31
N PRO A 13 5.40 -2.64 19.16
CA PRO A 13 6.62 -3.37 18.80
C PRO A 13 6.43 -4.25 17.56
N LEU A 14 5.30 -4.96 17.45
CA LEU A 14 5.03 -5.83 16.32
C LEU A 14 4.95 -5.06 15.00
N LEU A 15 4.20 -3.96 14.97
CA LEU A 15 4.10 -3.07 13.80
C LEU A 15 5.47 -2.49 13.44
N GLN A 16 6.28 -2.13 14.45
CA GLN A 16 7.63 -1.63 14.23
C GLN A 16 8.54 -2.68 13.58
N TYR A 17 8.53 -3.91 14.10
CA TYR A 17 9.33 -5.01 13.54
C TYR A 17 8.90 -5.34 12.11
N LEU A 18 7.60 -5.41 11.84
CA LEU A 18 7.08 -5.62 10.49
C LEU A 18 7.47 -4.48 9.56
N SER A 19 7.40 -3.22 10.02
CA SER A 19 7.82 -2.05 9.25
C SER A 19 9.30 -2.16 8.85
N ILE A 20 10.18 -2.49 9.78
CA ILE A 20 11.63 -2.66 9.51
C ILE A 20 11.87 -3.84 8.57
N MET A 21 11.21 -4.98 8.81
CA MET A 21 11.33 -6.18 7.97
C MET A 21 10.95 -5.87 6.51
N ILE A 22 9.80 -5.23 6.30
CA ILE A 22 9.33 -4.87 4.96
C ILE A 22 10.25 -3.84 4.32
N GLN A 23 10.70 -2.82 5.06
CA GLN A 23 11.63 -1.81 4.53
C GLN A 23 12.92 -2.43 3.98
N ASN A 24 13.49 -3.39 4.69
CA ASN A 24 14.75 -4.06 4.30
C ASN A 24 14.57 -5.19 3.28
N MET A 25 13.34 -5.47 2.86
CA MET A 25 13.08 -6.53 1.88
C MET A 25 13.32 -6.01 0.46
N ASP A 26 14.42 -6.44 -0.17
CA ASP A 26 14.78 -5.99 -1.53
C ASP A 26 14.64 -7.09 -2.59
N ASN A 27 14.42 -8.35 -2.17
CA ASN A 27 14.18 -9.44 -3.10
C ASN A 27 12.73 -9.38 -3.64
N GLU A 28 12.59 -9.25 -4.97
CA GLU A 28 11.29 -9.15 -5.63
C GLU A 28 10.35 -10.33 -5.34
N HIS A 29 10.88 -11.56 -5.33
CA HIS A 29 10.08 -12.75 -5.01
C HIS A 29 9.61 -12.76 -3.55
N ALA A 30 10.45 -12.29 -2.62
CA ALA A 30 10.07 -12.16 -1.23
C ALA A 30 8.94 -11.13 -1.04
N ILE A 31 9.04 -9.98 -1.72
CA ILE A 31 8.00 -8.94 -1.70
C ILE A 31 6.70 -9.50 -2.29
N TYR A 32 6.79 -10.16 -3.45
CA TYR A 32 5.63 -10.75 -4.11
C TYR A 32 4.93 -11.78 -3.21
N TYR A 33 5.70 -12.68 -2.59
CA TYR A 33 5.14 -13.68 -1.67
C TYR A 33 4.55 -13.04 -0.41
N CYS A 34 5.21 -12.02 0.14
CA CYS A 34 4.72 -11.29 1.30
C CYS A 34 3.33 -10.66 1.03
N PHE A 35 3.13 -10.07 -0.15
CA PHE A 35 1.90 -9.32 -0.45
C PHE A 35 0.79 -10.18 -1.03
N SER A 36 1.10 -11.26 -1.76
CA SER A 36 0.11 -12.12 -2.44
C SER A 36 -0.76 -12.96 -1.51
N ASN A 37 -0.29 -13.28 -0.30
CA ASN A 37 -1.01 -14.18 0.61
C ASN A 37 -2.12 -13.49 1.43
N GLY A 38 -2.35 -12.19 1.25
CA GLY A 38 -3.38 -11.44 1.97
C GLY A 38 -3.07 -11.14 3.44
N TYR A 39 -1.98 -11.68 4.02
CA TYR A 39 -1.60 -11.39 5.41
C TYR A 39 -1.37 -9.91 5.69
N ILE A 40 -0.73 -9.18 4.76
CA ILE A 40 -0.54 -7.74 4.89
C ILE A 40 -1.89 -7.02 4.93
N ASN A 41 -2.84 -7.42 4.08
CA ASN A 41 -4.19 -6.84 4.10
C ASN A 41 -4.91 -7.15 5.42
N SER A 42 -4.76 -8.36 5.96
CA SER A 42 -5.31 -8.72 7.27
C SER A 42 -4.73 -7.89 8.42
N ILE A 43 -3.43 -7.58 8.37
CA ILE A 43 -2.77 -6.70 9.36
C ILE A 43 -3.26 -5.26 9.20
N ILE A 44 -3.37 -4.74 7.97
CA ILE A 44 -3.87 -3.38 7.71
C ILE A 44 -5.32 -3.21 8.22
N LEU A 45 -6.17 -4.21 8.00
CA LEU A 45 -7.59 -4.20 8.37
C LEU A 45 -7.85 -4.57 9.84
N HIS A 46 -6.81 -4.92 10.61
CA HIS A 46 -6.97 -5.23 12.03
C HIS A 46 -7.52 -3.99 12.78
N PRO A 47 -8.53 -4.16 13.65
CA PRO A 47 -9.17 -3.04 14.35
C PRO A 47 -8.30 -2.53 15.48
N TYR A 48 -7.27 -1.74 15.15
CA TYR A 48 -6.40 -1.08 16.11
C TYR A 48 -7.11 0.07 16.84
N GLU A 49 -6.82 0.22 18.13
CA GLU A 49 -7.19 1.40 18.92
C GLU A 49 -6.22 2.55 18.61
N LEU A 50 -6.53 3.35 17.58
CA LEU A 50 -5.67 4.43 17.09
C LEU A 50 -6.05 5.82 17.62
N ASP A 51 -7.18 5.94 18.32
CA ASP A 51 -7.66 7.20 18.89
C ASP A 51 -7.03 7.45 20.26
N GLY A 52 -6.24 8.52 20.38
CA GLY A 52 -5.67 8.98 21.66
C GLY A 52 -4.52 8.15 22.24
N GLY A 53 -4.07 7.10 21.53
CA GLY A 53 -2.95 6.24 21.95
C GLY A 53 -1.66 6.44 21.15
N ASP A 54 -0.54 5.94 21.69
CA ASP A 54 0.80 6.05 21.09
C ASP A 54 1.01 5.10 19.88
N LEU A 55 -0.02 4.41 19.42
CA LEU A 55 0.05 3.38 18.37
C LEU A 55 0.05 3.95 16.95
N ALA A 56 -0.61 5.09 16.73
CA ALA A 56 -0.79 5.68 15.41
C ALA A 56 0.54 5.94 14.64
N PRO A 57 1.63 6.43 15.26
CA PRO A 57 2.92 6.59 14.57
C PRO A 57 3.54 5.26 14.08
N TYR A 58 3.38 4.18 14.85
CA TYR A 58 3.86 2.85 14.48
C TYR A 58 3.04 2.27 13.33
N TYR A 59 1.72 2.39 13.41
CA TYR A 59 0.82 1.98 12.34
C TYR A 59 1.12 2.72 11.04
N MET A 60 1.28 4.05 11.10
CA MET A 60 1.60 4.87 9.92
C MET A 60 2.98 4.54 9.35
N SER A 61 3.97 4.25 10.20
CA SER A 61 5.29 3.79 9.75
C SER A 61 5.22 2.41 9.07
N PHE A 62 4.35 1.52 9.53
CA PHE A 62 4.07 0.25 8.87
C PHE A 62 3.40 0.45 7.50
N LEU A 63 2.34 1.25 7.42
CA LEU A 63 1.68 1.56 6.12
C LEU A 63 2.66 2.21 5.14
N ARG A 64 3.54 3.11 5.62
CA ARG A 64 4.60 3.70 4.81
C ARG A 64 5.55 2.65 4.26
N ALA A 65 6.00 1.71 5.08
CA ALA A 65 6.89 0.62 4.67
C ALA A 65 6.25 -0.24 3.57
N VAL A 66 4.98 -0.65 3.76
CA VAL A 66 4.22 -1.39 2.75
C VAL A 66 4.12 -0.59 1.45
N SER A 67 3.73 0.68 1.54
CA SER A 67 3.61 1.55 0.37
C SER A 67 4.93 1.74 -0.39
N GLY A 68 6.07 1.73 0.32
CA GLY A 68 7.39 1.90 -0.27
C GLY A 68 7.84 0.72 -1.14
N LYS A 69 7.20 -0.45 -0.98
CA LYS A 69 7.45 -1.65 -1.80
C LYS A 69 6.40 -1.83 -2.90
N ILE A 70 5.49 -0.86 -3.07
CA ILE A 70 4.54 -0.86 -4.18
C ILE A 70 5.28 -0.57 -5.48
N ASN A 71 5.08 -1.45 -6.45
CA ASN A 71 5.47 -1.30 -7.83
C ASN A 71 4.30 -1.70 -8.73
N ARG A 72 4.53 -1.72 -10.04
CA ARG A 72 3.51 -2.07 -11.05
C ARG A 72 2.82 -3.40 -10.77
N ASP A 73 3.57 -4.40 -10.33
CA ASP A 73 3.11 -5.78 -10.22
C ASP A 73 2.65 -6.12 -8.80
N THR A 74 3.12 -5.40 -7.78
CA THR A 74 2.73 -5.63 -6.38
C THR A 74 1.49 -4.82 -5.97
N LEU A 75 1.17 -3.74 -6.68
CA LEU A 75 -0.02 -2.93 -6.40
C LEU A 75 -1.31 -3.76 -6.47
N CYS A 76 -1.45 -4.60 -7.50
CA CYS A 76 -2.65 -5.41 -7.68
C CYS A 76 -2.80 -6.51 -6.60
N LEU A 77 -1.72 -6.86 -5.89
CA LEU A 77 -1.75 -7.85 -4.80
C LEU A 77 -2.34 -7.28 -3.50
N LEU A 78 -2.23 -5.96 -3.29
CA LEU A 78 -2.74 -5.27 -2.10
C LEU A 78 -4.18 -4.77 -2.25
N VAL A 79 -4.75 -4.90 -3.45
CA VAL A 79 -6.10 -4.47 -3.77
C VAL A 79 -7.03 -5.66 -3.66
N ASN A 80 -8.17 -5.49 -3.00
CA ASN A 80 -9.21 -6.51 -3.00
C ASN A 80 -10.03 -6.39 -4.29
N VAL A 81 -9.88 -7.41 -5.13
CA VAL A 81 -10.63 -7.54 -6.38
C VAL A 81 -11.72 -8.58 -6.17
N HIS A 82 -12.95 -8.25 -6.57
CA HIS A 82 -14.06 -9.20 -6.62
C HIS A 82 -14.57 -9.28 -8.06
N GLY A 83 -14.31 -10.41 -8.73
CA GLY A 83 -14.50 -10.53 -10.18
C GLY A 83 -13.50 -9.65 -10.94
N ASP A 84 -13.99 -8.80 -11.84
CA ASP A 84 -13.17 -7.86 -12.64
C ASP A 84 -13.10 -6.44 -12.04
N ALA A 85 -13.70 -6.21 -10.86
CA ALA A 85 -13.79 -4.89 -10.23
C ALA A 85 -12.94 -4.80 -8.96
N VAL A 86 -12.20 -3.69 -8.83
CA VAL A 86 -11.54 -3.29 -7.58
C VAL A 86 -12.61 -2.87 -6.59
N VAL A 87 -12.77 -3.62 -5.51
CA VAL A 87 -13.80 -3.37 -4.48
C VAL A 87 -13.24 -2.52 -3.35
N SER A 88 -12.01 -2.76 -2.93
CA SER A 88 -11.38 -1.94 -1.91
C SER A 88 -9.86 -1.92 -2.02
N PHE A 89 -9.26 -0.82 -1.58
CA PHE A 89 -7.82 -0.73 -1.40
C PHE A 89 -7.51 -0.39 0.07
N PRO A 90 -7.39 -1.42 0.94
CA PRO A 90 -7.21 -1.25 2.37
C PRO A 90 -6.11 -0.27 2.75
N LEU A 91 -4.93 -0.38 2.11
CA LEU A 91 -3.80 0.51 2.39
C LEU A 91 -4.13 1.99 2.17
N TYR A 92 -4.83 2.31 1.08
CA TYR A 92 -5.19 3.69 0.76
C TYR A 92 -6.30 4.21 1.68
N THR A 93 -7.35 3.41 1.87
CA THR A 93 -8.49 3.78 2.73
C THR A 93 -8.03 4.02 4.16
N GLU A 94 -7.21 3.13 4.73
CA GLU A 94 -6.71 3.27 6.10
C GLU A 94 -5.77 4.47 6.24
N ALA A 95 -4.85 4.69 5.30
CA ALA A 95 -3.99 5.87 5.32
C ALA A 95 -4.80 7.18 5.24
N LEU A 96 -5.89 7.21 4.47
CA LEU A 96 -6.72 8.40 4.30
C LEU A 96 -7.47 8.80 5.58
N ARG A 97 -7.76 7.86 6.49
CA ARG A 97 -8.35 8.15 7.80
C ARG A 97 -7.51 9.14 8.61
N PHE A 98 -6.20 9.14 8.39
CA PHE A 98 -5.22 9.99 9.08
C PHE A 98 -4.90 11.31 8.35
N ALA A 99 -5.57 11.62 7.23
CA ALA A 99 -5.26 12.80 6.43
C ALA A 99 -5.39 14.13 7.21
N HIS A 100 -6.29 14.17 8.19
CA HIS A 100 -6.54 15.34 9.05
C HIS A 100 -6.08 15.15 10.50
N HIS A 101 -5.15 14.22 10.75
CA HIS A 101 -4.62 13.98 12.10
C HIS A 101 -3.93 15.24 12.65
N GLU A 102 -4.00 15.45 13.97
CA GLU A 102 -3.45 16.66 14.62
C GLU A 102 -1.93 16.79 14.40
N GLU A 103 -1.23 15.66 14.45
CA GLU A 103 0.21 15.59 14.22
C GLU A 103 0.61 15.73 12.75
N LYS A 104 1.40 16.77 12.45
CA LYS A 104 1.92 17.04 11.09
C LYS A 104 2.81 15.92 10.54
N MET A 105 3.52 15.21 11.40
CA MET A 105 4.37 14.09 11.00
C MET A 105 3.52 12.98 10.36
N ILE A 106 2.39 12.63 10.99
CA ILE A 106 1.44 11.64 10.47
C ILE A 106 0.88 12.09 9.13
N GLN A 107 0.47 13.36 8.99
CA GLN A 107 -0.02 13.87 7.71
C GLN A 107 1.04 13.81 6.59
N THR A 108 2.32 13.96 6.93
CA THR A 108 3.43 13.84 5.96
C THR A 108 3.60 12.40 5.51
N VAL A 109 3.41 11.44 6.41
CA VAL A 109 3.40 10.02 6.07
C VAL A 109 2.22 9.68 5.15
N VAL A 110 1.00 10.18 5.41
CA VAL A 110 -0.16 10.01 4.51
C VAL A 110 0.17 10.48 3.09
N ARG A 111 0.75 11.69 2.96
CA ARG A 111 1.13 12.24 1.64
C ARG A 111 2.17 11.36 0.94
N THR A 112 3.12 10.82 1.69
CA THR A 112 4.13 9.89 1.15
C THR A 112 3.48 8.60 0.63
N ILE A 113 2.56 8.01 1.41
CA ILE A 113 1.81 6.81 1.00
C ILE A 113 1.02 7.09 -0.28
N ALA A 114 0.30 8.21 -0.33
CA ALA A 114 -0.47 8.61 -1.51
C ALA A 114 0.42 8.77 -2.75
N LEU A 115 1.61 9.37 -2.61
CA LEU A 115 2.58 9.51 -3.70
C LEU A 115 3.13 8.16 -4.16
N ASN A 116 3.46 7.25 -3.25
CA ASN A 116 3.94 5.91 -3.59
C ASN A 116 2.89 5.12 -4.38
N ILE A 117 1.63 5.20 -3.93
CA ILE A 117 0.48 4.60 -4.63
C ILE A 117 0.32 5.22 -6.02
N TYR A 118 0.29 6.55 -6.12
CA TYR A 118 0.15 7.24 -7.39
C TYR A 118 1.25 6.87 -8.39
N ASN A 119 2.50 6.78 -7.92
CA ASN A 119 3.61 6.30 -8.73
C ASN A 119 3.36 4.89 -9.26
N GLY A 120 2.91 3.96 -8.41
CA GLY A 120 2.52 2.61 -8.81
C GLY A 120 1.43 2.57 -9.89
N LEU A 121 0.35 3.34 -9.73
CA LEU A 121 -0.73 3.44 -10.73
C LEU A 121 -0.26 4.03 -12.06
N ARG A 122 0.63 5.03 -12.01
CA ARG A 122 1.14 5.72 -13.20
C ARG A 122 1.87 4.74 -14.13
N PHE A 123 2.62 3.77 -13.59
CA PHE A 123 3.25 2.72 -14.39
C PHE A 123 2.25 1.82 -15.12
N ILE A 124 1.11 1.49 -14.50
CA ILE A 124 0.05 0.70 -15.11
C ILE A 124 -0.61 1.47 -16.27
N CYS A 125 -0.95 2.74 -16.05
CA CYS A 125 -1.60 3.59 -17.06
C CYS A 125 -0.71 3.85 -18.29
N TYR A 126 0.59 4.11 -18.10
CA TYR A 126 1.51 4.30 -19.23
C TYR A 126 1.70 3.03 -20.04
N HIS A 127 1.82 1.88 -19.39
CA HIS A 127 1.94 0.61 -20.09
C HIS A 127 0.69 0.30 -20.92
N PHE A 128 -0.50 0.54 -20.37
CA PHE A 128 -1.76 0.39 -21.11
C PHE A 128 -1.84 1.36 -22.31
N THR A 129 -1.40 2.61 -22.13
CA THR A 129 -1.37 3.61 -23.20
C THR A 129 -0.38 3.21 -24.30
N ILE A 130 0.83 2.74 -23.96
CA ILE A 130 1.82 2.25 -24.94
C ILE A 130 1.32 0.99 -25.65
N TYR A 131 0.70 0.05 -24.93
CA TYR A 131 0.09 -1.13 -25.53
C TYR A 131 -1.03 -0.76 -26.50
N LEU A 132 -1.90 0.19 -26.15
CA LEU A 132 -2.94 0.67 -27.05
C LEU A 132 -2.37 1.35 -28.28
N ILE A 133 -1.34 2.21 -28.14
CA ILE A 133 -0.68 2.86 -29.28
C ILE A 133 0.01 1.83 -30.18
N THR A 134 0.66 0.82 -29.61
CA THR A 134 1.38 -0.24 -30.33
C THR A 134 0.39 -1.19 -31.03
N SER A 135 -0.68 -1.61 -30.35
CA SER A 135 -1.76 -2.43 -30.91
C SER A 135 -2.53 -1.69 -32.01
N SER A 136 -2.70 -0.37 -31.87
CA SER A 136 -3.26 0.48 -32.92
C SER A 136 -2.35 0.52 -34.14
N SER A 137 -1.04 0.74 -33.96
CA SER A 137 -0.05 0.75 -35.05
C SER A 137 0.04 -0.60 -35.79
N SER A 138 -0.01 -1.74 -35.08
CA SER A 138 -0.04 -3.07 -35.69
C SER A 138 -1.31 -3.38 -36.50
N ARG A 139 -2.40 -2.63 -36.28
CA ARG A 139 -3.66 -2.77 -37.03
C ARG A 139 -3.67 -1.98 -38.34
N TRP A 140 -2.76 -1.01 -38.51
CA TRP A 140 -2.62 -0.21 -39.75
C TRP A 140 -1.64 -0.82 -40.77
N GLY A 141 -0.89 -1.86 -40.41
CA GLY A 141 0.08 -2.54 -41.30
C GLY A 141 -0.47 -3.71 -42.13
N LYS A 142 -1.78 -4.03 -42.07
CA LYS A 142 -2.40 -5.14 -42.83
C LYS A 142 -3.54 -4.69 -43.73
N LYS A 143 -3.32 -3.60 -44.48
CA LYS A 143 -4.27 -3.10 -45.48
C LYS A 143 -3.55 -2.62 -46.74
N HIS A 144 -2.58 -3.39 -47.21
CA HIS A 144 -2.03 -3.29 -48.56
C HIS A 144 -1.36 -4.62 -48.89
N ASP A 145 -2.17 -5.55 -49.41
CA ASP A 145 -1.85 -6.49 -50.49
C ASP A 145 -3.13 -7.20 -50.92
#